data_AF-A0A1T5MF29-F1
#
_entry.id   AF-A0A1T5MF29-F1
#
_cell.length_a   1.000
_cell.length_b   1.000
_cell.length_c   1.000
_cell.angle_alpha   90.00
_cell.angle_beta   90.00
_cell.angle_gamma   90.00
#
_symmetry.space_group_name_H-M   'P 1'
#
loop_
_entity.id
_entity.type
_entity.pdbx_description
1 polymer ?
#
loop_
_entity_poly.entity_id
_entity_poly.type
_entity_poly.pdbx_seq_one_letter_code
_entity_poly.pdbx_strand_id
1 'polypeptide(L)'
;MNQAKELRSSFIYPLPHDKSYSGVFTSVQFISLLHPPVYLNQVSADGILIGLRNNNNNILLALKVYMQKITTFFLRCSGADLSILKKCSSETSKYAGIGATIFFTGLFAAMSGAYALYTVFDNAWIATAFGILWGLMIFNLDRYIVSSMRKEGKTGKELLIATPRILLAILISIVIAKPLELKIFEKEIEPELIVMEQQKYSEQEAQVRFRFQSTQDSIKRAVAGLRQELAAKALKRDELVRIAREEADGTGGSKKKNLGPIYKVKKADADAAEAELAALTARNQARINLYEKSLSKSDSMQHQEMIALEKSRMNGPAARMEALSRITEESSAMAWAHWFIMLLFIAIETAPVFVKLISNKGPYDNLLKVEEHQFVVHEIEELARMNTQAKEKTANYPQHERTFIGDRLDAELGG
;
A
#
# COMPACT_ATOMS: atom_id res chain seq x y z
N MET A 1 43.70 -42.45 38.33
CA MET A 1 44.59 -42.66 39.49
C MET A 1 45.03 -41.29 39.99
N ASN A 2 44.50 -40.89 41.15
CA ASN A 2 44.96 -39.90 42.13
C ASN A 2 45.27 -38.46 41.66
N GLN A 3 44.38 -37.51 42.00
CA GLN A 3 44.36 -36.69 43.24
C GLN A 3 45.35 -35.51 43.15
N ALA A 4 44.85 -34.28 42.96
CA ALA A 4 44.27 -33.40 43.97
C ALA A 4 45.35 -32.59 44.73
N LYS A 5 45.30 -31.26 44.57
CA LYS A 5 45.71 -30.32 45.61
C LYS A 5 44.79 -29.11 45.56
N GLU A 6 44.04 -28.97 46.64
CA GLU A 6 43.09 -27.91 46.97
C GLU A 6 43.77 -26.54 47.08
N LEU A 7 42.99 -25.45 46.95
CA LEU A 7 42.69 -24.57 48.10
C LEU A 7 41.56 -23.57 47.76
N ARG A 8 40.67 -23.42 48.74
CA ARG A 8 39.43 -22.63 48.76
C ARG A 8 39.65 -21.14 49.02
N SER A 9 38.57 -20.38 48.77
CA SER A 9 38.15 -19.08 49.34
C SER A 9 38.92 -17.85 48.82
N SER A 10 38.25 -16.80 48.32
CA SER A 10 37.40 -15.93 49.14
C SER A 10 36.51 -15.02 48.27
N PHE A 11 35.34 -14.74 48.82
CA PHE A 11 34.42 -13.64 48.51
C PHE A 11 35.11 -12.27 48.32
N ILE A 12 34.52 -11.42 47.47
CA ILE A 12 34.28 -9.96 47.61
C ILE A 12 34.30 -9.32 46.20
N TYR A 13 33.12 -8.94 45.68
CA TYR A 13 32.99 -7.93 44.63
C TYR A 13 32.26 -6.71 45.21
N PRO A 14 32.76 -5.48 45.01
CA PRO A 14 32.09 -4.27 45.48
C PRO A 14 31.07 -3.75 44.46
N LEU A 15 29.98 -3.19 44.96
CA LEU A 15 29.13 -2.23 44.23
C LEU A 15 29.89 -0.90 44.06
N PRO A 16 29.58 -0.15 42.99
CA PRO A 16 29.03 1.18 43.24
C PRO A 16 27.86 1.58 42.32
N HIS A 17 26.83 2.18 42.95
CA HIS A 17 26.11 3.41 42.58
C HIS A 17 26.72 4.23 41.42
N ASP A 18 26.02 4.93 40.51
CA ASP A 18 24.62 5.34 40.33
C ASP A 18 24.54 6.09 38.95
N LYS A 19 23.32 6.26 38.40
CA LYS A 19 22.87 7.20 37.35
C LYS A 19 23.16 6.92 35.86
N SER A 20 22.13 6.45 35.15
CA SER A 20 21.39 7.20 34.10
C SER A 20 20.80 6.25 33.05
N TYR A 21 19.46 6.09 33.03
CA TYR A 21 18.72 5.39 31.97
C TYR A 21 17.67 6.33 31.37
N SER A 22 17.71 6.47 30.05
CA SER A 22 16.57 6.80 29.16
C SER A 22 16.81 6.05 27.83
N GLY A 23 15.86 5.44 27.14
CA GLY A 23 14.48 5.11 27.43
C GLY A 23 13.99 4.14 26.32
N VAL A 24 13.24 3.11 26.69
CA VAL A 24 12.42 2.32 25.76
C VAL A 24 11.06 2.15 26.42
N PHE A 25 10.07 2.84 25.85
CA PHE A 25 8.68 2.80 26.27
C PHE A 25 8.04 1.47 25.83
N THR A 26 7.53 0.70 26.79
CA THR A 26 6.43 -0.25 26.58
C THR A 26 5.33 0.07 27.58
N SER A 27 4.13 0.21 27.06
CA SER A 27 2.98 0.86 27.66
C SER A 27 2.03 -0.15 28.29
N VAL A 28 2.10 -0.35 29.62
CA VAL A 28 0.97 -0.81 30.45
C VAL A 28 1.16 -0.28 31.87
N GLN A 29 0.66 0.92 32.17
CA GLN A 29 0.25 1.37 33.52
C GLN A 29 -0.20 2.82 33.45
N PHE A 30 -1.51 3.03 33.32
CA PHE A 30 -2.15 4.27 33.71
C PHE A 30 -3.42 3.90 34.49
N ILE A 31 -3.74 4.72 35.48
CA ILE A 31 -4.78 4.57 36.52
C ILE A 31 -4.23 3.95 37.81
N SER A 32 -3.52 4.76 38.58
CA SER A 32 -3.45 4.69 40.05
C SER A 32 -2.80 5.96 40.58
N LEU A 33 -3.52 7.08 40.63
CA LEU A 33 -3.16 8.27 41.44
C LEU A 33 -4.29 9.29 41.39
N LEU A 34 -5.28 9.12 42.27
CA LEU A 34 -6.20 10.18 42.75
C LEU A 34 -6.93 9.61 43.97
N HIS A 35 -6.27 9.57 45.14
CA HIS A 35 -6.93 9.47 46.44
C HIS A 35 -6.19 10.39 47.43
N PRO A 36 -6.90 11.26 48.18
CA PRO A 36 -6.32 11.97 49.32
C PRO A 36 -6.28 11.05 50.56
N PRO A 37 -5.47 11.37 51.60
CA PRO A 37 -5.39 10.52 52.78
C PRO A 37 -6.60 10.80 53.67
N VAL A 38 -7.44 9.79 53.91
CA VAL A 38 -8.50 9.86 54.93
C VAL A 38 -8.07 9.02 56.13
N TYR A 39 -7.88 9.71 57.26
CA TYR A 39 -7.64 9.14 58.57
C TYR A 39 -8.74 8.13 58.94
N LEU A 40 -8.33 6.90 59.28
CA LEU A 40 -9.20 5.87 59.84
C LEU A 40 -9.53 6.21 61.30
N ASN A 41 -10.73 6.74 61.54
CA ASN A 41 -11.39 6.61 62.83
C ASN A 41 -12.68 5.79 62.64
N GLN A 42 -12.86 4.85 63.55
CA GLN A 42 -13.92 3.83 63.67
C GLN A 42 -15.18 4.09 62.83
N VAL A 43 -15.35 3.33 61.74
CA VAL A 43 -16.63 3.20 61.03
C VAL A 43 -17.06 1.73 61.11
N SER A 44 -18.28 1.51 61.60
CA SER A 44 -18.94 0.21 61.67
C SER A 44 -18.82 -0.57 60.35
N ALA A 45 -18.67 -1.90 60.43
CA ALA A 45 -18.61 -2.81 59.28
C ALA A 45 -19.81 -2.65 58.33
N ASP A 46 -20.95 -2.17 58.84
CA ASP A 46 -22.13 -1.82 58.04
C ASP A 46 -21.89 -0.63 57.11
N GLY A 47 -21.09 0.36 57.52
CA GLY A 47 -20.75 1.54 56.71
C GLY A 47 -19.82 1.23 55.53
N ILE A 48 -18.93 0.24 55.67
CA ILE A 48 -18.03 -0.20 54.60
C ILE A 48 -18.78 -1.02 53.55
N LEU A 49 -19.69 -1.91 53.97
CA LEU A 49 -20.56 -2.66 53.04
C LEU A 49 -21.57 -1.75 52.33
N ILE A 50 -22.12 -0.74 53.01
CA ILE A 50 -22.97 0.29 52.39
C ILE A 50 -22.16 1.14 51.41
N GLY A 51 -20.92 1.54 51.75
CA GLY A 51 -20.02 2.31 50.88
C GLY A 51 -19.59 1.55 49.62
N LEU A 52 -19.24 0.27 49.73
CA LEU A 52 -18.89 -0.60 48.60
C LEU A 52 -20.10 -0.90 47.71
N ARG A 53 -21.29 -1.11 48.30
CA ARG A 53 -22.55 -1.28 47.56
C ARG A 53 -22.95 0.00 46.82
N ASN A 54 -22.78 1.17 47.43
CA ASN A 54 -23.07 2.45 46.79
C ASN A 54 -22.09 2.75 45.64
N ASN A 55 -20.80 2.44 45.82
CA ASN A 55 -19.81 2.65 44.76
C ASN A 55 -20.06 1.74 43.55
N ASN A 56 -20.38 0.46 43.79
CA ASN A 56 -20.77 -0.47 42.73
C ASN A 56 -22.06 -0.05 42.02
N ASN A 57 -23.06 0.45 42.76
CA ASN A 57 -24.30 0.97 42.17
C ASN A 57 -24.04 2.23 41.34
N ASN A 58 -23.17 3.14 41.78
CA ASN A 58 -22.80 4.35 41.04
C ASN A 58 -22.03 4.02 39.75
N ILE A 59 -21.11 3.05 39.81
CA ILE A 59 -20.39 2.55 38.63
C ILE A 59 -21.37 1.88 37.66
N LEU A 60 -22.29 1.04 38.16
CA LEU A 60 -23.29 0.37 37.33
C LEU A 60 -24.28 1.37 36.70
N LEU A 61 -24.65 2.42 37.43
CA LEU A 61 -25.49 3.51 36.93
C LEU A 61 -24.75 4.34 35.87
N ALA A 62 -23.49 4.69 36.11
CA ALA A 62 -22.64 5.40 35.16
C ALA A 62 -22.45 4.58 33.86
N LEU A 63 -22.21 3.28 33.98
CA LEU A 63 -22.12 2.35 32.84
C LEU A 63 -23.44 2.28 32.07
N LYS A 64 -24.60 2.21 32.76
CA LYS A 64 -25.91 2.24 32.11
C LYS A 64 -26.15 3.56 31.35
N VAL A 65 -25.83 4.70 31.96
CA VAL A 65 -25.94 6.02 31.31
C VAL A 65 -25.02 6.09 30.08
N TYR A 66 -23.80 5.58 30.20
CA TYR A 66 -22.84 5.56 29.09
C TYR A 66 -23.30 4.65 27.95
N MET A 67 -23.75 3.43 28.25
CA MET A 67 -24.32 2.51 27.27
C MET A 67 -25.55 3.10 26.56
N GLN A 68 -26.41 3.83 27.28
CA GLN A 68 -27.54 4.52 26.67
C GLN A 68 -27.11 5.64 25.71
N LYS A 69 -26.06 6.41 26.05
CA LYS A 69 -25.51 7.44 25.15
C LYS A 69 -24.92 6.85 23.87
N ILE A 70 -24.15 5.76 23.99
CA ILE A 70 -23.59 5.04 22.83
C ILE A 70 -24.71 4.48 21.95
N THR A 71 -25.69 3.82 22.57
CA THR A 71 -26.85 3.27 21.85
C THR A 71 -27.57 4.38 21.10
N THR A 72 -27.86 5.51 21.77
CA THR A 72 -28.53 6.66 21.15
C THR A 72 -27.72 7.27 20.00
N PHE A 73 -26.39 7.31 20.12
CA PHE A 73 -25.51 7.74 19.03
C PHE A 73 -25.62 6.81 17.82
N PHE A 74 -25.50 5.49 18.02
CA PHE A 74 -25.63 4.54 16.91
C PHE A 74 -27.05 4.51 16.32
N LEU A 75 -28.08 4.69 17.14
CA LEU A 75 -29.45 4.87 16.63
C LEU A 75 -29.55 6.07 15.69
N ARG A 76 -28.88 7.18 16.02
CA ARG A 76 -28.81 8.34 15.12
C ARG A 76 -28.02 8.03 13.83
N CYS A 77 -26.96 7.24 13.91
CA CYS A 77 -26.21 6.79 12.73
C CYS A 77 -27.02 5.87 11.81
N SER A 78 -27.94 5.07 12.36
CA SER A 78 -28.74 4.11 11.60
C SER A 78 -29.68 4.73 10.54
N GLY A 79 -29.95 6.03 10.64
CA GLY A 79 -30.90 6.71 9.77
C GLY A 79 -32.37 6.41 10.08
N ALA A 80 -32.67 5.68 11.15
CA ALA A 80 -34.03 5.44 11.61
C ALA A 80 -34.64 6.66 12.32
N ASP A 81 -35.95 6.80 12.20
CA ASP A 81 -36.72 7.76 12.98
C ASP A 81 -36.71 7.37 14.47
N LEU A 82 -36.08 8.21 15.30
CA LEU A 82 -35.97 7.96 16.74
C LEU A 82 -37.31 8.08 17.47
N SER A 83 -38.27 8.85 16.96
CA SER A 83 -39.58 9.03 17.59
C SER A 83 -40.44 7.77 17.45
N ILE A 84 -40.41 7.13 16.27
CA ILE A 84 -41.04 5.84 16.01
C ILE A 84 -40.31 4.73 16.76
N LEU A 85 -38.97 4.73 16.74
CA LEU A 85 -38.18 3.67 17.37
C LEU A 85 -38.32 3.66 18.89
N LYS A 86 -38.53 4.82 19.54
CA LYS A 86 -38.84 4.90 20.98
C LYS A 86 -40.12 4.17 21.35
N LYS A 87 -41.10 4.06 20.42
CA LYS A 87 -42.33 3.28 20.61
C LYS A 87 -42.08 1.77 20.51
N CYS A 88 -40.96 1.34 19.93
CA CYS A 88 -40.59 -0.05 19.66
C CYS A 88 -39.22 -0.42 20.26
N SER A 89 -39.17 -0.63 21.58
CA SER A 89 -37.93 -0.98 22.28
C SER A 89 -37.28 -2.29 21.81
N SER A 90 -38.07 -3.23 21.28
CA SER A 90 -37.58 -4.53 20.78
C SER A 90 -36.65 -4.43 19.58
N GLU A 91 -36.78 -3.39 18.75
CA GLU A 91 -35.97 -3.20 17.54
C GLU A 91 -34.73 -2.32 17.80
N THR A 92 -34.59 -1.75 19.00
CA THR A 92 -33.51 -0.80 19.32
C THR A 92 -32.12 -1.41 19.08
N SER A 93 -31.89 -2.66 19.49
CA SER A 93 -30.61 -3.35 19.29
C SER A 93 -30.29 -3.58 17.81
N LYS A 94 -31.30 -3.88 16.98
CA LYS A 94 -31.14 -4.10 15.54
C LYS A 94 -30.71 -2.82 14.84
N TYR A 95 -31.40 -1.71 15.09
CA TYR A 95 -31.04 -0.41 14.50
C TYR A 95 -29.74 0.16 15.07
N ALA A 96 -29.43 -0.08 16.34
CA ALA A 96 -28.13 0.29 16.91
C ALA A 96 -26.99 -0.50 16.24
N GLY A 97 -27.17 -1.78 15.96
CA GLY A 97 -26.21 -2.59 15.20
C GLY A 97 -25.99 -2.07 13.78
N ILE A 98 -27.08 -1.78 13.05
CA ILE A 98 -27.02 -1.17 11.71
C ILE A 98 -26.25 0.17 11.76
N GLY A 99 -26.56 1.02 12.74
CA GLY A 99 -25.87 2.30 12.93
C GLY A 99 -24.40 2.18 13.28
N ALA A 100 -24.02 1.16 14.08
CA ALA A 100 -22.63 0.87 14.40
C ALA A 100 -21.86 0.46 13.15
N THR A 101 -22.41 -0.42 12.31
CA THR A 101 -21.76 -0.84 11.06
C THR A 101 -21.51 0.34 10.13
N ILE A 102 -22.50 1.23 9.92
CA ILE A 102 -22.36 2.44 9.09
C ILE A 102 -21.30 3.39 9.64
N PHE A 103 -21.22 3.54 10.97
CA PHE A 103 -20.19 4.37 11.59
C PHE A 103 -18.79 3.82 11.36
N PHE A 104 -18.59 2.51 11.55
CA PHE A 104 -17.28 1.88 11.34
C PHE A 104 -16.86 1.89 9.86
N THR A 105 -17.80 1.73 8.93
CA THR A 105 -17.59 1.96 7.50
C THR A 105 -17.01 3.36 7.23
N GLY A 106 -17.66 4.41 7.75
CA GLY A 106 -17.15 5.78 7.62
C GLY A 106 -15.79 6.00 8.30
N LEU A 107 -15.55 5.36 9.45
CA LEU A 107 -14.27 5.44 10.16
C LEU A 107 -13.13 4.79 9.39
N PHE A 108 -13.33 3.57 8.85
CA PHE A 108 -12.34 2.90 8.02
C PHE A 108 -12.10 3.65 6.72
N ALA A 109 -13.14 4.21 6.11
CA ALA A 109 -13.01 5.12 4.98
C ALA A 109 -12.14 6.34 5.33
N ALA A 110 -12.34 6.94 6.51
CA ALA A 110 -11.53 8.07 6.96
C ALA A 110 -10.04 7.70 7.12
N MET A 111 -9.77 6.56 7.77
CA MET A 111 -8.41 6.06 7.97
C MET A 111 -7.73 5.72 6.65
N SER A 112 -8.46 5.03 5.76
CA SER A 112 -8.01 4.69 4.41
C SER A 112 -7.70 5.94 3.57
N GLY A 113 -8.64 6.89 3.51
CA GLY A 113 -8.48 8.14 2.77
C GLY A 113 -7.36 9.03 3.31
N ALA A 114 -7.22 9.12 4.64
CA ALA A 114 -6.10 9.83 5.27
C ALA A 114 -4.75 9.19 4.90
N TYR A 115 -4.64 7.86 5.01
CA TYR A 115 -3.40 7.17 4.66
C TYR A 115 -3.07 7.32 3.18
N ALA A 116 -4.04 7.10 2.28
CA ALA A 116 -3.87 7.29 0.84
C ALA A 116 -3.36 8.69 0.52
N LEU A 117 -3.99 9.73 1.07
CA LEU A 117 -3.58 11.11 0.82
C LEU A 117 -2.22 11.43 1.44
N TYR A 118 -1.91 10.87 2.60
CA TYR A 118 -0.60 11.00 3.22
C TYR A 118 0.51 10.47 2.31
N THR A 119 0.32 9.31 1.65
CA THR A 119 1.32 8.74 0.73
C THR A 119 1.56 9.55 -0.55
N VAL A 120 0.68 10.51 -0.87
CA VAL A 120 0.81 11.36 -2.06
C VAL A 120 1.40 12.73 -1.72
N PHE A 121 0.99 13.31 -0.58
CA PHE A 121 1.30 14.70 -0.23
C PHE A 121 2.29 14.84 0.94
N ASP A 122 2.63 13.74 1.62
CA ASP A 122 3.50 13.70 2.82
C ASP A 122 3.11 14.70 3.93
N ASN A 123 1.85 15.16 3.93
CA ASN A 123 1.34 16.18 4.85
C ASN A 123 0.22 15.62 5.72
N ALA A 124 0.53 15.37 6.99
CA ALA A 124 -0.38 14.77 7.95
C ALA A 124 -1.65 15.61 8.20
N TRP A 125 -1.56 16.95 8.13
CA TRP A 125 -2.70 17.83 8.37
C TRP A 125 -3.70 17.77 7.22
N ILE A 126 -3.22 17.89 5.98
CA ILE A 126 -4.06 17.78 4.78
C ILE A 126 -4.67 16.37 4.69
N ALA A 127 -3.85 15.35 4.94
CA ALA A 127 -4.29 13.95 4.99
C ALA A 127 -5.41 13.73 6.02
N THR A 128 -5.25 14.23 7.24
CA THR A 128 -6.25 14.08 8.30
C THR A 128 -7.54 14.83 7.98
N ALA A 129 -7.45 16.08 7.52
CA ALA A 129 -8.61 16.88 7.15
C ALA A 129 -9.41 16.23 6.01
N PHE A 130 -8.71 15.76 4.97
CA PHE A 130 -9.34 15.04 3.88
C PHE A 130 -9.93 13.70 4.32
N GLY A 131 -9.22 12.92 5.13
CA GLY A 131 -9.73 11.65 5.66
C GLY A 131 -11.02 11.84 6.44
N ILE A 132 -11.10 12.85 7.30
CA ILE A 132 -12.33 13.19 8.02
C ILE A 132 -13.46 13.55 7.04
N LEU A 133 -13.19 14.41 6.06
CA LEU A 133 -14.18 14.80 5.05
C LEU A 133 -14.66 13.60 4.24
N TRP A 134 -13.74 12.75 3.79
CA TRP A 134 -14.04 11.55 3.01
C TRP A 134 -14.83 10.53 3.82
N GLY A 135 -14.44 10.27 5.06
CA GLY A 135 -15.16 9.38 5.96
C GLY A 135 -16.57 9.87 6.27
N LEU A 136 -16.75 11.18 6.48
CA LEU A 136 -18.07 11.79 6.64
C LEU A 136 -18.93 11.68 5.38
N MET A 137 -18.33 11.79 4.20
CA MET A 137 -19.02 11.61 2.91
C MET A 137 -19.51 10.17 2.75
N ILE A 138 -18.64 9.17 2.99
CA ILE A 138 -19.02 7.75 2.94
C ILE A 138 -20.08 7.43 4.00
N PHE A 139 -19.88 7.88 5.24
CA PHE A 139 -20.88 7.74 6.30
C PHE A 139 -22.26 8.31 5.91
N ASN A 140 -22.27 9.49 5.28
CA ASN A 140 -23.52 10.13 4.84
C ASN A 140 -24.19 9.33 3.72
N LEU A 141 -23.42 8.89 2.72
CA LEU A 141 -23.90 8.08 1.61
C LEU A 141 -24.50 6.76 2.11
N ASP A 142 -23.76 6.03 2.95
CA ASP A 142 -24.22 4.75 3.49
C ASP A 142 -25.49 4.91 4.34
N ARG A 143 -25.52 5.93 5.21
CA ARG A 143 -26.71 6.27 6.01
C ARG A 143 -27.91 6.60 5.13
N TYR A 144 -27.73 7.38 4.06
CA TYR A 144 -28.79 7.75 3.12
C TYR A 144 -29.38 6.53 2.40
N ILE A 145 -28.53 5.61 1.94
CA ILE A 145 -29.00 4.41 1.24
C ILE A 145 -29.70 3.45 2.22
N VAL A 146 -29.23 3.33 3.48
CA VAL A 146 -29.92 2.53 4.50
C VAL A 146 -31.30 3.10 4.79
N SER A 147 -31.43 4.41 4.98
CA SER A 147 -32.69 5.03 5.37
C SER A 147 -33.76 4.98 4.26
N SER A 148 -33.35 4.97 2.99
CA SER A 148 -34.26 4.88 1.85
C SER A 148 -34.81 3.47 1.57
N MET A 149 -34.16 2.42 2.06
CA MET A 149 -34.65 1.04 1.89
C MET A 149 -35.91 0.75 2.73
N ARG A 150 -37.05 0.52 2.07
CA ARG A 150 -38.34 0.12 2.67
C ARG A 150 -38.56 -1.40 2.61
N LYS A 151 -39.23 -1.95 3.63
CA LYS A 151 -39.61 -3.36 3.73
C LYS A 151 -41.03 -3.57 3.17
N GLU A 152 -41.15 -4.03 1.93
CA GLU A 152 -42.45 -4.28 1.29
C GLU A 152 -42.96 -5.72 1.47
N GLY A 153 -42.12 -6.67 1.88
CA GLY A 153 -42.50 -8.06 2.20
C GLY A 153 -42.41 -9.04 1.03
N LYS A 154 -41.93 -8.60 -0.14
CA LYS A 154 -41.64 -9.45 -1.30
C LYS A 154 -40.12 -9.56 -1.46
N THR A 155 -39.54 -10.64 -0.94
CA THR A 155 -38.07 -10.86 -0.88
C THR A 155 -37.36 -10.65 -2.22
N GLY A 156 -37.97 -11.06 -3.35
CA GLY A 156 -37.38 -10.84 -4.69
C GLY A 156 -37.33 -9.37 -5.11
N LYS A 157 -38.36 -8.57 -4.79
CA LYS A 157 -38.34 -7.12 -5.03
C LYS A 157 -37.36 -6.41 -4.11
N GLU A 158 -37.27 -6.87 -2.85
CA GLU A 158 -36.30 -6.35 -1.87
C GLU A 158 -34.85 -6.59 -2.31
N LEU A 159 -34.55 -7.77 -2.89
CA LEU A 159 -33.23 -8.07 -3.43
C LEU A 159 -32.89 -7.18 -4.64
N LEU A 160 -33.84 -6.96 -5.55
CA LEU A 160 -33.66 -6.08 -6.70
C LEU A 160 -33.37 -4.63 -6.26
N ILE A 161 -34.13 -4.13 -5.28
CA ILE A 161 -33.95 -2.77 -4.71
C ILE A 161 -32.61 -2.67 -3.96
N ALA A 162 -32.11 -3.75 -3.36
CA ALA A 162 -30.82 -3.79 -2.67
C ALA A 162 -29.62 -3.97 -3.61
N THR A 163 -29.81 -4.38 -4.87
CA THR A 163 -28.72 -4.72 -5.80
C THR A 163 -27.79 -3.53 -6.09
N PRO A 164 -28.29 -2.32 -6.44
CA PRO A 164 -27.43 -1.16 -6.67
C PRO A 164 -26.52 -0.86 -5.47
N ARG A 165 -27.03 -1.12 -4.26
CA ARG A 165 -26.29 -0.93 -3.03
C ARG A 165 -25.20 -1.98 -2.83
N ILE A 166 -25.48 -3.26 -3.07
CA ILE A 166 -24.48 -4.32 -2.94
C ILE A 166 -23.31 -4.06 -3.90
N LEU A 167 -23.61 -3.65 -5.14
CA LEU A 167 -22.58 -3.29 -6.12
C LEU A 167 -21.74 -2.09 -5.65
N LEU A 168 -22.39 -1.04 -5.15
CA LEU A 168 -21.70 0.14 -4.63
C LEU A 168 -20.85 -0.19 -3.40
N ALA A 169 -21.36 -1.00 -2.47
CA ALA A 169 -20.64 -1.43 -1.28
C ALA A 169 -19.40 -2.25 -1.63
N ILE A 170 -19.49 -3.16 -2.61
CA ILE A 170 -18.32 -3.92 -3.10
C ILE A 170 -17.29 -2.97 -3.72
N LEU A 171 -17.72 -2.00 -4.55
CA LEU A 171 -16.82 -1.02 -5.16
C LEU A 171 -16.11 -0.17 -4.10
N ILE A 172 -16.86 0.36 -3.12
CA ILE A 172 -16.30 1.15 -2.02
C ILE A 172 -15.36 0.29 -1.18
N SER A 173 -15.70 -0.97 -0.90
CA SER A 173 -14.83 -1.90 -0.17
C SER A 173 -13.47 -2.04 -0.83
N ILE A 174 -13.44 -2.28 -2.14
CA ILE A 174 -12.18 -2.42 -2.92
C ILE A 174 -11.33 -1.16 -2.79
N VAL A 175 -11.96 0.01 -2.91
CA VAL A 175 -11.27 1.31 -2.82
C VAL A 175 -10.74 1.57 -1.41
N ILE A 176 -11.51 1.28 -0.35
CA ILE A 176 -11.09 1.48 1.04
C ILE A 176 -9.99 0.49 1.43
N ALA A 177 -10.08 -0.74 0.96
CA ALA A 177 -9.18 -1.81 1.36
C ALA A 177 -7.75 -1.58 0.87
N LYS A 178 -7.54 -1.05 -0.35
CA LYS A 178 -6.19 -0.94 -0.92
C LYS A 178 -5.22 -0.09 -0.08
N PRO A 179 -5.57 1.14 0.36
CA PRO A 179 -4.71 1.92 1.23
C PRO A 179 -4.50 1.24 2.60
N LEU A 180 -5.54 0.66 3.20
CA LEU A 180 -5.41 -0.03 4.48
C LEU A 180 -4.56 -1.30 4.39
N GLU A 181 -4.67 -2.03 3.29
CA GLU A 181 -3.86 -3.19 2.96
C GLU A 181 -2.37 -2.81 2.87
N LEU A 182 -2.05 -1.76 2.11
CA LEU A 182 -0.68 -1.22 2.03
C LEU A 182 -0.15 -0.81 3.41
N LYS A 183 -1.01 -0.28 4.29
CA LYS A 183 -0.60 0.08 5.65
C LYS A 183 -0.41 -1.13 6.55
N ILE A 184 -1.25 -2.16 6.42
CA ILE A 184 -1.15 -3.39 7.21
C ILE A 184 0.15 -4.13 6.88
N PHE A 185 0.51 -4.21 5.60
CA PHE A 185 1.70 -4.91 5.12
C PHE A 185 2.92 -4.01 4.92
N GLU A 186 2.97 -2.86 5.58
CA GLU A 186 4.06 -1.89 5.42
C GLU A 186 5.44 -2.52 5.73
N LYS A 187 5.49 -3.41 6.74
CA LYS A 187 6.72 -4.09 7.15
C LYS A 187 7.24 -5.11 6.15
N GLU A 188 6.35 -5.69 5.36
CA GLU A 188 6.68 -6.62 4.29
C GLU A 188 7.03 -5.86 3.00
N ILE A 189 6.36 -4.74 2.74
CA ILE A 189 6.58 -3.89 1.57
C ILE A 189 7.93 -3.17 1.62
N GLU A 190 8.34 -2.64 2.78
CA GLU A 190 9.58 -1.86 2.91
C GLU A 190 10.85 -2.63 2.47
N PRO A 191 11.08 -3.89 2.91
CA PRO A 191 12.19 -4.69 2.41
C PRO A 191 12.12 -4.95 0.90
N GLU A 192 10.92 -5.23 0.37
CA GLU A 192 10.75 -5.51 -1.06
C GLU A 192 11.07 -4.28 -1.92
N LEU A 193 10.71 -3.08 -1.46
CA LEU A 193 11.08 -1.83 -2.14
C LEU A 193 12.60 -1.70 -2.31
N ILE A 194 13.39 -2.09 -1.30
CA ILE A 194 14.86 -2.06 -1.37
C ILE A 194 15.38 -3.04 -2.43
N VAL A 195 14.78 -4.24 -2.50
CA VAL A 195 15.13 -5.25 -3.52
C VAL A 195 14.80 -4.72 -4.92
N MET A 196 13.62 -4.14 -5.09
CA MET A 196 13.20 -3.54 -6.36
C MET A 196 14.11 -2.38 -6.79
N GLU A 197 14.54 -1.53 -5.85
CA GLU A 197 15.51 -0.44 -6.10
C GLU A 197 16.84 -1.00 -6.60
N GLN A 198 17.36 -2.03 -5.94
CA GLN A 198 18.61 -2.68 -6.32
C GLN A 198 18.51 -3.35 -7.70
N GLN A 199 17.37 -3.98 -8.00
CA GLN A 199 17.11 -4.58 -9.30
C GLN A 199 17.11 -3.51 -10.41
N LYS A 200 16.38 -2.40 -10.21
CA LYS A 200 16.33 -1.29 -11.17
C LYS A 200 17.70 -0.66 -11.39
N TYR A 201 18.47 -0.47 -10.31
CA TYR A 201 19.82 0.05 -10.40
C TYR A 201 20.74 -0.90 -11.19
N SER A 202 20.68 -2.20 -10.92
CA SER A 202 21.44 -3.23 -11.65
C SER A 202 21.07 -3.29 -13.14
N GLU A 203 19.78 -3.19 -13.46
CA GLU A 203 19.28 -3.12 -14.84
C GLU A 203 19.85 -1.89 -15.57
N GLN A 204 19.84 -0.72 -14.93
CA GLN A 204 20.41 0.51 -15.49
C GLN A 204 21.93 0.39 -15.70
N GLU A 205 22.66 -0.16 -14.73
CA GLU A 205 24.10 -0.40 -14.89
C GLU A 205 24.39 -1.35 -16.06
N ALA A 206 23.59 -2.42 -16.22
CA ALA A 206 23.75 -3.36 -17.32
C ALA A 206 23.51 -2.69 -18.67
N GLN A 207 22.52 -1.78 -18.77
CA GLN A 207 22.28 -0.99 -19.98
C GLN A 207 23.43 -0.04 -20.31
N VAL A 208 24.04 0.60 -19.30
CA VAL A 208 25.25 1.42 -19.49
C VAL A 208 26.39 0.53 -19.99
N ARG A 209 26.68 -0.58 -19.32
CA ARG A 209 27.71 -1.55 -19.74
C ARG A 209 27.52 -2.00 -21.19
N PHE A 210 26.30 -2.39 -21.55
CA PHE A 210 25.96 -2.85 -22.89
C PHE A 210 26.26 -1.80 -23.98
N ARG A 211 25.98 -0.53 -23.70
CA ARG A 211 26.22 0.59 -24.63
C ARG A 211 27.70 0.76 -24.99
N PHE A 212 28.59 0.59 -24.02
CA PHE A 212 30.04 0.74 -24.21
C PHE A 212 30.73 -0.54 -24.70
N GLN A 213 30.13 -1.70 -24.43
CA GLN A 213 30.71 -3.01 -24.73
C GLN A 213 31.15 -3.14 -26.19
N SER A 214 30.29 -2.79 -27.15
CA SER A 214 30.61 -2.96 -28.59
C SER A 214 31.84 -2.13 -29.02
N THR A 215 31.95 -0.89 -28.54
CA THR A 215 33.07 0.01 -28.81
C THR A 215 34.34 -0.53 -28.17
N GLN A 216 34.30 -0.89 -26.89
CA GLN A 216 35.45 -1.46 -26.18
C GLN A 216 35.95 -2.75 -26.84
N ASP A 217 35.03 -3.64 -27.24
CA ASP A 217 35.38 -4.91 -27.91
C ASP A 217 35.96 -4.69 -29.30
N SER A 218 35.49 -3.68 -30.05
CA SER A 218 36.08 -3.28 -31.33
C SER A 218 37.53 -2.80 -31.17
N ILE A 219 37.78 -1.97 -30.15
CA ILE A 219 39.11 -1.43 -29.85
C ILE A 219 40.05 -2.55 -29.39
N LYS A 220 39.58 -3.42 -28.49
CA LYS A 220 40.35 -4.59 -28.01
C LYS A 220 40.72 -5.53 -29.16
N ARG A 221 39.78 -5.78 -30.09
CA ARG A 221 40.06 -6.58 -31.30
C ARG A 221 41.09 -5.92 -32.22
N ALA A 222 41.03 -4.60 -32.41
CA ALA A 222 42.01 -3.88 -33.20
C ALA A 222 43.42 -3.98 -32.59
N VAL A 223 43.55 -3.80 -31.27
CA VAL A 223 44.83 -3.97 -30.55
C VAL A 223 45.33 -5.40 -30.66
N ALA A 224 44.46 -6.40 -30.47
CA ALA A 224 44.83 -7.80 -30.61
C ALA A 224 45.35 -8.12 -32.02
N GLY A 225 44.70 -7.60 -33.07
CA GLY A 225 45.15 -7.76 -34.46
C GLY A 225 46.53 -7.15 -34.70
N LEU A 226 46.80 -5.94 -34.20
CA LEU A 226 48.12 -5.29 -34.33
C LEU A 226 49.21 -6.08 -33.58
N ARG A 227 48.90 -6.60 -32.39
CA ARG A 227 49.84 -7.43 -31.62
C ARG A 227 50.10 -8.77 -32.30
N GLN A 228 49.08 -9.37 -32.91
CA GLN A 228 49.22 -10.60 -33.68
C GLN A 228 50.11 -10.40 -34.92
N GLU A 229 49.98 -9.27 -35.62
CA GLU A 229 50.84 -8.92 -36.76
C GLU A 229 52.31 -8.81 -36.33
N LEU A 230 52.58 -8.16 -35.19
CA LEU A 230 53.93 -8.06 -34.62
C LEU A 230 54.49 -9.43 -34.22
N ALA A 231 53.67 -10.27 -33.57
CA ALA A 231 54.08 -11.61 -33.20
C ALA A 231 54.41 -12.47 -34.42
N ALA A 232 53.61 -12.41 -35.49
CA ALA A 232 53.87 -13.14 -36.72
C ALA A 232 55.18 -12.71 -37.41
N LYS A 233 55.46 -11.39 -37.45
CA LYS A 233 56.72 -10.87 -38.00
C LYS A 233 57.92 -11.18 -37.12
N ALA A 234 57.76 -11.18 -35.79
CA ALA A 234 58.80 -11.59 -34.85
C ALA A 234 59.18 -13.07 -35.05
N LEU A 235 58.18 -13.96 -35.15
CA LEU A 235 58.41 -15.38 -35.45
C LEU A 235 59.16 -15.57 -36.77
N LYS A 236 58.80 -14.80 -37.81
CA LYS A 236 59.50 -14.87 -39.10
C LYS A 236 60.96 -14.42 -38.99
N ARG A 237 61.24 -13.35 -38.24
CA ARG A 237 62.60 -12.87 -37.98
C ARG A 237 63.41 -13.94 -37.22
N ASP A 238 62.85 -14.47 -36.14
CA ASP A 238 63.50 -15.46 -35.29
C ASP A 238 63.84 -16.74 -36.08
N GLU A 239 62.97 -17.14 -37.00
CA GLU A 239 63.21 -18.25 -37.92
C GLU A 239 64.38 -17.97 -38.89
N LEU A 240 64.45 -16.78 -39.49
CA LEU A 240 65.56 -16.41 -40.38
C LEU A 240 66.90 -16.33 -39.63
N VAL A 241 66.89 -15.81 -38.40
CA VAL A 241 68.06 -15.78 -37.51
C VAL A 241 68.52 -17.20 -37.17
N ARG A 242 67.58 -18.11 -36.86
CA ARG A 242 67.88 -19.53 -36.59
C ARG A 242 68.55 -20.18 -37.81
N ILE A 243 67.97 -20.01 -38.99
CA ILE A 243 68.51 -20.55 -40.26
C ILE A 243 69.92 -20.00 -40.55
N ALA A 244 70.16 -18.71 -40.28
CA ALA A 244 71.48 -18.12 -40.45
C ALA A 244 72.50 -18.72 -39.45
N ARG A 245 72.10 -18.88 -38.18
CA ARG A 245 72.96 -19.49 -37.14
C ARG A 245 73.33 -20.94 -37.47
N GLU A 246 72.38 -21.72 -37.97
CA GLU A 246 72.61 -23.11 -38.38
C GLU A 246 73.66 -23.24 -39.50
N GLU A 247 73.71 -22.29 -40.44
CA GLU A 247 74.80 -22.27 -41.43
C GLU A 247 76.14 -21.88 -40.82
N ALA A 248 76.20 -20.96 -39.85
CA ALA A 248 77.45 -20.59 -39.19
C ALA A 248 78.05 -21.75 -38.38
N ASP A 249 77.19 -22.51 -37.70
CA ASP A 249 77.60 -23.63 -36.83
C ASP A 249 77.82 -24.93 -37.61
N GLY A 250 77.44 -24.96 -38.91
CA GLY A 250 77.65 -26.10 -39.81
C GLY A 250 76.58 -27.19 -39.72
N THR A 251 75.46 -26.93 -39.02
CA THR A 251 74.29 -27.82 -38.95
C THR A 251 73.28 -27.58 -40.09
N GLY A 252 73.43 -26.47 -40.82
CA GLY A 252 72.64 -26.10 -41.98
C GLY A 252 72.98 -26.86 -43.28
N GLY A 253 72.36 -26.43 -44.38
CA GLY A 253 72.39 -27.12 -45.68
C GLY A 253 73.78 -27.18 -46.34
N SER A 254 74.71 -26.31 -45.95
CA SER A 254 76.09 -26.33 -46.46
C SER A 254 76.99 -27.37 -45.74
N LYS A 255 76.61 -27.80 -44.53
CA LYS A 255 77.38 -28.68 -43.63
C LYS A 255 78.82 -28.24 -43.35
N LYS A 256 79.13 -26.97 -43.56
CA LYS A 256 80.48 -26.41 -43.39
C LYS A 256 80.42 -25.32 -42.32
N LYS A 257 81.18 -25.51 -41.24
CA LYS A 257 81.31 -24.51 -40.17
C LYS A 257 82.19 -23.35 -40.66
N ASN A 258 81.59 -22.34 -41.28
CA ASN A 258 82.27 -21.11 -41.64
C ASN A 258 81.30 -19.92 -41.79
N LEU A 259 81.84 -18.70 -41.68
CA LEU A 259 81.11 -17.47 -41.97
C LEU A 259 81.14 -17.15 -43.48
N GLY A 260 80.79 -18.13 -44.31
CA GLY A 260 80.91 -18.08 -45.77
C GLY A 260 79.86 -17.21 -46.48
N PRO A 261 79.87 -17.17 -47.82
CA PRO A 261 78.92 -16.37 -48.62
C PRO A 261 77.44 -16.69 -48.33
N ILE A 262 77.10 -17.97 -48.10
CA ILE A 262 75.73 -18.41 -47.81
C ILE A 262 75.24 -17.87 -46.45
N TYR A 263 76.11 -17.88 -45.43
CA TYR A 263 75.81 -17.27 -44.15
C TYR A 263 75.55 -15.76 -44.30
N LYS A 264 76.38 -15.05 -45.07
CA LYS A 264 76.21 -13.61 -45.30
C LYS A 264 74.85 -13.26 -45.94
N VAL A 265 74.40 -14.06 -46.91
CA VAL A 265 73.08 -13.86 -47.54
C VAL A 265 71.94 -14.10 -46.54
N LYS A 266 71.97 -15.22 -45.82
CA LYS A 266 70.94 -15.53 -44.80
C LYS A 266 70.93 -14.55 -43.64
N LYS A 267 72.11 -14.03 -43.26
CA LYS A 267 72.25 -12.98 -42.26
C LYS A 267 71.66 -11.66 -42.78
N ALA A 268 71.91 -11.30 -44.03
CA ALA A 268 71.28 -10.13 -44.65
C ALA A 268 69.75 -10.24 -44.71
N ASP A 269 69.20 -11.42 -45.00
CA ASP A 269 67.75 -11.67 -44.95
C ASP A 269 67.17 -11.50 -43.54
N ALA A 270 67.89 -12.01 -42.52
CA ALA A 270 67.51 -11.84 -41.12
C ALA A 270 67.59 -10.38 -40.66
N ASP A 271 68.63 -9.64 -41.07
CA ASP A 271 68.82 -8.23 -40.75
C ASP A 271 67.76 -7.35 -41.45
N ALA A 272 67.38 -7.70 -42.69
CA ALA A 272 66.26 -7.06 -43.39
C ALA A 272 64.92 -7.31 -42.68
N ALA A 273 64.66 -8.55 -42.25
CA ALA A 273 63.47 -8.88 -41.47
C ALA A 273 63.43 -8.19 -40.09
N GLU A 274 64.60 -7.97 -39.47
CA GLU A 274 64.73 -7.19 -38.23
C GLU A 274 64.44 -5.70 -38.46
N ALA A 275 64.94 -5.11 -39.56
CA ALA A 275 64.61 -3.74 -39.93
C ALA A 275 63.11 -3.55 -40.24
N GLU A 276 62.49 -4.50 -40.96
CA GLU A 276 61.05 -4.51 -41.19
C GLU A 276 60.25 -4.61 -39.88
N LEU A 277 60.65 -5.51 -38.98
CA LEU A 277 60.01 -5.68 -37.68
C LEU A 277 60.14 -4.42 -36.83
N ALA A 278 61.31 -3.77 -36.81
CA ALA A 278 61.52 -2.53 -36.08
C ALA A 278 60.62 -1.39 -36.61
N ALA A 279 60.53 -1.24 -37.93
CA ALA A 279 59.65 -0.26 -38.56
C ALA A 279 58.16 -0.55 -38.29
N LEU A 280 57.75 -1.83 -38.37
CA LEU A 280 56.39 -2.25 -38.07
C LEU A 280 56.05 -2.05 -36.59
N THR A 281 56.98 -2.36 -35.69
CA THR A 281 56.84 -2.15 -34.25
C THR A 281 56.63 -0.68 -33.94
N ALA A 282 57.45 0.22 -34.49
CA ALA A 282 57.28 1.65 -34.29
C ALA A 282 55.88 2.14 -34.75
N ARG A 283 55.42 1.68 -35.93
CA ARG A 283 54.11 2.04 -36.48
C ARG A 283 52.95 1.47 -35.65
N ASN A 284 52.97 0.18 -35.34
CA ASN A 284 51.89 -0.49 -34.63
C ASN A 284 51.85 -0.06 -33.16
N GLN A 285 52.98 0.22 -32.53
CA GLN A 285 53.01 0.76 -31.17
C GLN A 285 52.35 2.13 -31.08
N ALA A 286 52.58 3.02 -32.05
CA ALA A 286 51.89 4.30 -32.10
C ALA A 286 50.36 4.13 -32.21
N ARG A 287 49.88 3.17 -33.02
CA ARG A 287 48.45 2.86 -33.15
C ARG A 287 47.88 2.21 -31.89
N ILE A 288 48.61 1.29 -31.27
CA ILE A 288 48.24 0.65 -30.01
C ILE A 288 48.07 1.72 -28.93
N ASN A 289 49.02 2.65 -28.79
CA ASN A 289 48.92 3.74 -27.83
C ASN A 289 47.67 4.62 -28.05
N LEU A 290 47.30 4.89 -29.31
CA LEU A 290 46.07 5.62 -29.64
C LEU A 290 44.82 4.83 -29.23
N TYR A 291 44.76 3.54 -29.56
CA TYR A 291 43.63 2.68 -29.19
C TYR A 291 43.52 2.51 -27.67
N GLU A 292 44.64 2.35 -26.96
CA GLU A 292 44.67 2.25 -25.49
C GLU A 292 44.18 3.56 -24.84
N LYS A 293 44.55 4.72 -25.40
CA LYS A 293 44.01 6.03 -24.96
C LYS A 293 42.50 6.16 -25.22
N SER A 294 42.02 5.67 -26.36
CA SER A 294 40.58 5.63 -26.65
C SER A 294 39.82 4.69 -25.72
N LEU A 295 40.41 3.54 -25.37
CA LEU A 295 39.84 2.58 -24.43
C LEU A 295 39.74 3.19 -23.03
N SER A 296 40.82 3.80 -22.52
CA SER A 296 40.81 4.45 -21.21
C SER A 296 39.79 5.60 -21.12
N LYS A 297 39.61 6.34 -22.22
CA LYS A 297 38.57 7.37 -22.33
C LYS A 297 37.17 6.74 -22.27
N SER A 298 36.94 5.64 -23.01
CA SER A 298 35.67 4.90 -22.99
C SER A 298 35.36 4.37 -21.59
N ASP A 299 36.33 3.78 -20.91
CA ASP A 299 36.17 3.25 -19.55
C ASP A 299 35.85 4.38 -18.55
N SER A 300 36.51 5.52 -18.71
CA SER A 300 36.25 6.70 -17.88
C SER A 300 34.84 7.27 -18.10
N MET A 301 34.38 7.35 -19.35
CA MET A 301 33.02 7.79 -19.68
C MET A 301 31.97 6.80 -19.15
N GLN A 302 32.19 5.50 -19.32
CA GLN A 302 31.32 4.47 -18.75
C GLN A 302 31.23 4.60 -17.23
N HIS A 303 32.37 4.77 -16.56
CA HIS A 303 32.40 4.92 -15.11
C HIS A 303 31.70 6.20 -14.64
N GLN A 304 31.88 7.31 -15.34
CA GLN A 304 31.16 8.55 -15.07
C GLN A 304 29.64 8.37 -15.25
N GLU A 305 29.19 7.69 -16.31
CA GLU A 305 27.76 7.38 -16.49
C GLU A 305 27.23 6.46 -15.38
N MET A 306 27.99 5.46 -14.94
CA MET A 306 27.59 4.58 -13.83
C MET A 306 27.50 5.33 -12.50
N ILE A 307 28.42 6.27 -12.23
CA ILE A 307 28.35 7.13 -11.03
C ILE A 307 27.17 8.10 -11.12
N ALA A 308 26.88 8.60 -12.32
CA ALA A 308 25.76 9.50 -12.56
C ALA A 308 24.38 8.82 -12.46
N LEU A 309 24.33 7.49 -12.41
CA LEU A 309 23.09 6.77 -12.12
C LEU A 309 22.62 7.13 -10.71
N GLU A 310 21.51 7.85 -10.64
CA GLU A 310 20.90 8.23 -9.37
C GLU A 310 20.22 7.00 -8.76
N LYS A 311 20.51 6.74 -7.48
CA LYS A 311 19.73 5.78 -6.68
C LYS A 311 18.41 6.44 -6.32
N SER A 312 17.46 6.40 -7.26
CA SER A 312 16.11 6.89 -7.04
C SER A 312 15.43 6.05 -5.97
N ARG A 313 14.95 6.71 -4.90
CA ARG A 313 14.16 6.06 -3.86
C ARG A 313 12.75 5.79 -4.39
N MET A 314 12.35 4.53 -4.46
CA MET A 314 11.04 4.10 -4.93
C MET A 314 10.06 4.04 -3.76
N ASN A 315 9.71 5.19 -3.19
CA ASN A 315 8.77 5.27 -2.06
C ASN A 315 7.35 5.69 -2.44
N GLY A 316 7.09 5.95 -3.72
CA GLY A 316 5.78 6.41 -4.18
C GLY A 316 4.68 5.34 -4.07
N PRO A 317 3.39 5.74 -4.16
CA PRO A 317 2.25 4.82 -4.07
C PRO A 317 2.29 3.69 -5.11
N ALA A 318 2.77 3.98 -6.32
CA ALA A 318 2.90 2.99 -7.38
C ALA A 318 3.94 1.91 -7.04
N ALA A 319 5.09 2.30 -6.51
CA ALA A 319 6.13 1.37 -6.10
C ALA A 319 5.66 0.47 -4.95
N ARG A 320 4.94 1.04 -3.97
CA ARG A 320 4.32 0.28 -2.88
C ARG A 320 3.29 -0.73 -3.38
N MET A 321 2.50 -0.36 -4.38
CA MET A 321 1.51 -1.25 -4.97
C MET A 321 2.17 -2.38 -5.79
N GLU A 322 3.25 -2.10 -6.52
CA GLU A 322 4.02 -3.12 -7.22
C GLU A 322 4.73 -4.07 -6.24
N ALA A 323 5.33 -3.55 -5.17
CA ALA A 323 5.93 -4.35 -4.10
C ALA A 323 4.90 -5.29 -3.45
N LEU A 324 3.72 -4.77 -3.10
CA LEU A 324 2.63 -5.60 -2.57
C LEU A 324 2.23 -6.70 -3.56
N SER A 325 2.16 -6.39 -4.86
CA SER A 325 1.83 -7.38 -5.90
C SER A 325 2.86 -8.50 -5.96
N ARG A 326 4.16 -8.17 -5.96
CA ARG A 326 5.26 -9.15 -5.97
C ARG A 326 5.21 -10.07 -4.76
N ILE A 327 5.10 -9.49 -3.56
CA ILE A 327 5.02 -10.26 -2.31
C ILE A 327 3.78 -11.19 -2.30
N THR A 328 2.67 -10.72 -2.89
CA THR A 328 1.43 -11.50 -3.02
C THR A 328 1.59 -12.67 -3.99
N GLU A 329 2.32 -12.48 -5.08
CA GLU A 329 2.61 -13.54 -6.07
C GLU A 329 3.62 -14.58 -5.55
N GLU A 330 4.61 -14.14 -4.76
CA GLU A 330 5.66 -15.01 -4.21
C GLU A 330 5.19 -15.86 -3.02
N SER A 331 4.27 -15.33 -2.19
CA SER A 331 3.83 -15.99 -0.97
C SER A 331 2.33 -16.29 -0.97
N SER A 332 2.00 -17.58 -0.93
CA SER A 332 0.59 -18.01 -0.80
C SER A 332 -0.06 -17.50 0.47
N ALA A 333 0.69 -17.36 1.57
CA ALA A 333 0.18 -16.81 2.82
C ALA A 333 -0.24 -15.34 2.66
N MET A 334 0.55 -14.56 1.90
CA MET A 334 0.25 -13.16 1.60
C MET A 334 -0.96 -13.05 0.65
N ALA A 335 -1.07 -13.93 -0.34
CA ALA A 335 -2.27 -14.02 -1.19
C ALA A 335 -3.55 -14.33 -0.39
N TRP A 336 -3.49 -15.28 0.55
CA TRP A 336 -4.62 -15.55 1.44
C TRP A 336 -4.94 -14.36 2.33
N ALA A 337 -3.93 -13.65 2.84
CA ALA A 337 -4.12 -12.47 3.66
C ALA A 337 -4.75 -11.31 2.86
N HIS A 338 -4.31 -11.08 1.62
CA HIS A 338 -4.91 -10.14 0.66
C HIS A 338 -6.41 -10.41 0.48
N TRP A 339 -6.76 -11.66 0.11
CA TRP A 339 -8.16 -12.06 -0.07
C TRP A 339 -8.96 -11.97 1.23
N PHE A 340 -8.36 -12.34 2.36
CA PHE A 340 -9.01 -12.26 3.67
C PHE A 340 -9.36 -10.82 4.04
N ILE A 341 -8.43 -9.87 3.90
CA ILE A 341 -8.68 -8.45 4.15
C ILE A 341 -9.76 -7.94 3.19
N MET A 342 -9.71 -8.35 1.92
CA MET A 342 -10.68 -7.90 0.95
C MET A 342 -12.09 -8.38 1.26
N LEU A 343 -12.25 -9.67 1.53
CA LEU A 343 -13.53 -10.25 1.92
C LEU A 343 -14.03 -9.69 3.25
N LEU A 344 -13.13 -9.37 4.20
CA LEU A 344 -13.48 -8.74 5.46
C LEU A 344 -14.12 -7.36 5.25
N PHE A 345 -13.53 -6.50 4.42
CA PHE A 345 -14.13 -5.19 4.11
C PHE A 345 -15.46 -5.34 3.38
N ILE A 346 -15.55 -6.23 2.39
CA ILE A 346 -16.82 -6.52 1.71
C ILE A 346 -17.89 -6.98 2.71
N ALA A 347 -17.54 -7.86 3.65
CA ALA A 347 -18.48 -8.35 4.66
C ALA A 347 -18.95 -7.23 5.60
N ILE A 348 -18.04 -6.34 6.02
CA ILE A 348 -18.37 -5.20 6.89
C ILE A 348 -19.27 -4.21 6.16
N GLU A 349 -18.93 -3.82 4.94
CA GLU A 349 -19.67 -2.82 4.14
C GLU A 349 -21.05 -3.34 3.72
N THR A 350 -21.18 -4.64 3.44
CA THR A 350 -22.47 -5.25 3.08
C THR A 350 -23.33 -5.61 4.28
N ALA A 351 -22.78 -5.62 5.51
CA ALA A 351 -23.49 -6.00 6.72
C ALA A 351 -24.82 -5.25 6.94
N PRO A 352 -24.93 -3.91 6.78
CA PRO A 352 -26.21 -3.23 6.97
C PRO A 352 -27.29 -3.71 5.98
N VAL A 353 -26.90 -4.09 4.77
CA VAL A 353 -27.80 -4.62 3.73
C VAL A 353 -28.24 -6.02 4.10
N PHE A 354 -27.29 -6.89 4.43
CA PHE A 354 -27.59 -8.26 4.84
C PHE A 354 -28.50 -8.30 6.06
N VAL A 355 -28.23 -7.48 7.07
CA VAL A 355 -29.10 -7.36 8.25
C VAL A 355 -30.51 -6.94 7.82
N LYS A 356 -30.67 -5.91 6.97
CA LYS A 356 -32.01 -5.50 6.50
C LYS A 356 -32.72 -6.57 5.67
N LEU A 357 -32.01 -7.31 4.83
CA LEU A 357 -32.59 -8.35 3.98
C LEU A 357 -33.02 -9.57 4.80
N ILE A 358 -32.17 -10.04 5.71
CA ILE A 358 -32.41 -11.23 6.56
C ILE A 358 -33.46 -10.95 7.63
N SER A 359 -33.52 -9.72 8.15
CA SER A 359 -34.50 -9.35 9.18
C SER A 359 -35.93 -9.46 8.66
N ASN A 360 -36.81 -10.10 9.43
CA ASN A 360 -38.25 -10.04 9.18
C ASN A 360 -38.79 -8.61 9.41
N LYS A 361 -39.99 -8.34 8.87
CA LYS A 361 -40.72 -7.10 9.16
C LYS A 361 -40.93 -6.97 10.66
N GLY A 362 -40.47 -5.85 11.23
CA GLY A 362 -40.55 -5.58 12.66
C GLY A 362 -41.68 -4.63 13.04
N PRO A 363 -41.95 -4.45 14.34
CA PRO A 363 -42.87 -3.43 14.85
C PRO A 363 -42.56 -2.02 14.37
N TYR A 364 -41.28 -1.69 14.16
CA TYR A 364 -40.86 -0.42 13.57
C TYR A 364 -41.41 -0.22 12.15
N ASP A 365 -41.25 -1.20 11.27
CA ASP A 365 -41.73 -1.12 9.87
C ASP A 365 -43.26 -0.97 9.81
N ASN A 366 -43.97 -1.62 10.75
CA ASN A 366 -45.43 -1.52 10.85
C ASN A 366 -45.88 -0.12 11.29
N LEU A 367 -45.24 0.46 12.33
CA LEU A 367 -45.56 1.82 12.78
C LEU A 367 -45.21 2.87 11.72
N LEU A 368 -44.07 2.71 11.05
CA LEU A 368 -43.68 3.60 9.95
C LEU A 368 -44.73 3.58 8.84
N LYS A 369 -45.23 2.39 8.47
CA LYS A 369 -46.31 2.25 7.48
C LYS A 369 -47.62 2.94 7.92
N VAL A 370 -47.96 2.86 9.21
CA VAL A 370 -49.15 3.53 9.75
C VAL A 370 -49.00 5.06 9.67
N GLU A 371 -47.85 5.60 10.08
CA GLU A 371 -47.60 7.05 9.98
C GLU A 371 -47.59 7.51 8.51
N GLU A 372 -46.93 6.78 7.61
CA GLU A 372 -46.96 7.07 6.16
C GLU A 372 -48.39 7.05 5.61
N HIS A 373 -49.21 6.08 6.00
CA HIS A 373 -50.61 5.99 5.56
C HIS A 373 -51.48 7.13 6.09
N GLN A 374 -51.22 7.62 7.31
CA GLN A 374 -51.93 8.78 7.86
C GLN A 374 -51.69 10.04 7.00
N PHE A 375 -50.47 10.25 6.50
CA PHE A 375 -50.18 11.37 5.59
C PHE A 375 -50.90 11.22 4.25
N VAL A 376 -50.93 10.00 3.69
CA VAL A 376 -51.66 9.73 2.44
C VAL A 376 -53.16 10.01 2.59
N VAL A 377 -53.78 9.57 3.69
CA VAL A 377 -55.19 9.86 3.95
C VAL A 377 -55.43 11.35 4.10
N HIS A 378 -54.57 12.05 4.84
CA HIS A 378 -54.70 13.50 5.03
C HIS A 378 -54.53 14.28 3.72
N GLU A 379 -53.59 13.87 2.87
CA GLU A 379 -53.42 14.43 1.51
C GLU A 379 -54.70 14.28 0.68
N ILE A 380 -55.30 13.08 0.67
CA ILE A 380 -56.55 12.82 -0.06
C ILE A 380 -57.69 13.69 0.48
N GLU A 381 -57.82 13.81 1.81
CA GLU A 381 -58.86 14.63 2.44
C GLU A 381 -58.71 16.12 2.10
N GLU A 382 -57.50 16.67 2.18
CA GLU A 382 -57.23 18.07 1.86
C GLU A 382 -57.41 18.36 0.36
N LEU A 383 -56.94 17.46 -0.53
CA LEU A 383 -57.19 17.58 -1.98
C LEU A 383 -58.70 17.59 -2.29
N ALA A 384 -59.47 16.68 -1.68
CA ALA A 384 -60.93 16.65 -1.86
C ALA A 384 -61.61 17.93 -1.37
N ARG A 385 -61.16 18.47 -0.22
CA ARG A 385 -61.67 19.73 0.34
C ARG A 385 -61.33 20.92 -0.57
N MET A 386 -60.08 21.03 -1.02
CA MET A 386 -59.63 22.09 -1.92
C MET A 386 -60.39 22.04 -3.26
N ASN A 387 -60.61 20.86 -3.82
CA ASN A 387 -61.38 20.68 -5.06
C ASN A 387 -62.83 21.13 -4.90
N THR A 388 -63.45 20.79 -3.76
CA THR A 388 -64.82 21.25 -3.45
C THR A 388 -64.88 22.77 -3.38
N GLN A 389 -63.97 23.41 -2.65
CA GLN A 389 -63.89 24.87 -2.55
C GLN A 389 -63.61 25.55 -3.90
N ALA A 390 -62.78 24.94 -4.75
CA ALA A 390 -62.48 25.46 -6.09
C ALA A 390 -63.73 25.41 -6.99
N LYS A 391 -64.51 24.33 -6.94
CA LYS A 391 -65.81 24.23 -7.64
C LYS A 391 -66.83 25.25 -7.13
N GLU A 392 -66.88 25.49 -5.83
CA GLU A 392 -67.74 26.53 -5.25
C GLU A 392 -67.35 27.94 -5.73
N LYS A 393 -66.05 28.27 -5.76
CA LYS A 393 -65.57 29.58 -6.25
C LYS A 393 -65.86 29.81 -7.74
N THR A 394 -65.72 28.76 -8.55
CA THR A 394 -65.94 28.81 -10.00
C THR A 394 -67.42 28.66 -10.39
N ALA A 395 -68.32 28.49 -9.41
CA ALA A 395 -69.76 28.41 -9.63
C ALA A 395 -70.35 29.69 -10.27
N ASN A 396 -69.64 30.82 -10.19
CA ASN A 396 -70.07 32.09 -10.81
C ASN A 396 -69.39 32.36 -12.17
N TYR A 397 -68.51 31.47 -12.64
CA TYR A 397 -67.80 31.67 -13.90
C TYR A 397 -68.69 31.32 -15.10
N PRO A 398 -68.36 31.82 -16.31
CA PRO A 398 -69.00 31.40 -17.55
C PRO A 398 -69.02 29.88 -17.70
N GLN A 399 -70.10 29.33 -18.26
CA GLN A 399 -70.35 27.88 -18.31
C GLN A 399 -69.18 27.08 -18.88
N HIS A 400 -68.53 27.58 -19.92
CA HIS A 400 -67.39 26.91 -20.56
C HIS A 400 -66.17 26.80 -19.63
N GLU A 401 -65.86 27.86 -18.85
CA GLU A 401 -64.75 27.85 -17.88
C GLU A 401 -65.06 26.96 -16.68
N ARG A 402 -66.30 27.00 -16.16
CA ARG A 402 -66.74 26.16 -15.05
C ARG A 402 -66.66 24.68 -15.38
N THR A 403 -67.13 24.31 -16.58
CA THR A 403 -67.12 22.92 -17.05
C THR A 403 -65.70 22.43 -17.24
N PHE A 404 -64.84 23.24 -17.88
CA PHE A 404 -63.43 22.93 -18.07
C PHE A 404 -62.69 22.69 -16.75
N ILE A 405 -62.90 23.56 -15.75
CA ILE A 405 -62.25 23.44 -14.44
C ILE A 405 -62.81 22.23 -13.66
N GLY A 406 -64.12 22.02 -13.67
CA GLY A 406 -64.78 20.90 -12.99
C GLY A 406 -64.29 19.54 -13.49
N ASP A 407 -64.30 19.34 -14.81
CA ASP A 407 -63.86 18.09 -15.44
C ASP A 407 -62.37 17.80 -15.16
N ARG A 408 -61.54 18.85 -15.10
CA ARG A 408 -60.10 18.70 -14.81
C ARG A 408 -59.84 18.29 -13.36
N LEU A 409 -60.56 18.89 -12.41
CA LEU A 409 -60.44 18.56 -10.99
C LEU A 409 -60.95 17.15 -10.67
N ASP A 410 -62.00 16.70 -11.37
CA ASP A 410 -62.54 15.35 -11.21
C ASP A 410 -61.64 14.28 -11.84
N ALA A 411 -61.01 14.57 -12.97
CA ALA A 411 -60.04 13.68 -13.59
C ALA A 411 -58.80 13.44 -12.69
N GLU A 412 -58.39 14.42 -11.88
CA GLU A 412 -57.27 14.29 -10.94
C GLU A 412 -57.63 13.46 -9.69
N LEU A 413 -58.92 13.31 -9.35
CA LEU A 413 -59.38 12.50 -8.21
C LEU A 413 -59.65 11.02 -8.58
N GLY A 414 -59.91 10.74 -9.87
CA GLY A 414 -60.27 9.41 -10.35
C GLY A 414 -59.12 8.59 -10.96
N GLY A 415 -57.89 9.12 -10.96
CA GLY A 415 -56.70 8.53 -11.58
C GLY A 415 -55.86 7.64 -10.69
#